data_AF-A0A7S4IZJ3-F1
#
_entry.id   AF-A0A7S4IZJ3-F1
#
_cell.length_a   1.000
_cell.length_b   1.000
_cell.length_c   1.000
_cell.angle_alpha   90.00
_cell.angle_beta   90.00
_cell.angle_gamma   90.00
#
_symmetry.space_group_name_H-M   'P 1'
#
loop_
_entity.id
_entity.type
_entity.pdbx_description
1 polymer ?
#
loop_
_entity_poly.entity_id
_entity_poly.type
_entity_poly.pdbx_seq_one_letter_code
_entity_poly.pdbx_strand_id
1 'polypeptide(L)'
;QSRDLATAPSVGYSLEPPHELKALHVTKPSNPNFVGFVSLAITKRNVEGDKLAKVISLVEGYRSYLMYHVQGTKSQLHTRIRNRSTNWLQVLNRAMPEKLSVEKKTITGRTFKRG
;
A
#
# COMPACT_ATOMS: atom_id res chain seq x y z
N GLN A 1 -22.36 -0.78 -0.84
CA GLN A 1 -22.33 -2.06 -1.58
C GLN A 1 -21.47 -1.86 -2.81
N SER A 2 -20.45 -2.69 -3.04
CA SER A 2 -19.65 -2.62 -4.28
C SER A 2 -20.54 -3.02 -5.45
N ARG A 3 -20.59 -2.17 -6.50
CA ARG A 3 -21.53 -2.28 -7.64
C ARG A 3 -21.22 -3.43 -8.60
N ASP A 4 -20.10 -4.14 -8.44
CA ASP A 4 -19.59 -5.05 -9.48
C ASP A 4 -19.80 -6.55 -9.22
N LEU A 5 -20.31 -6.96 -8.04
CA LEU A 5 -20.44 -8.38 -7.70
C LEU A 5 -21.75 -8.66 -6.94
N ALA A 6 -22.89 -8.60 -7.63
CA ALA A 6 -24.22 -8.84 -7.05
C ALA A 6 -24.40 -10.24 -6.41
N THR A 7 -23.51 -11.20 -6.70
CA THR A 7 -23.56 -12.59 -6.17
C THR A 7 -22.46 -12.89 -5.15
N ALA A 8 -21.57 -11.93 -4.85
CA ALA A 8 -20.50 -12.13 -3.86
C ALA A 8 -21.05 -12.16 -2.42
N PRO A 9 -20.34 -12.84 -1.50
CA PRO A 9 -20.67 -12.77 -0.07
C PRO A 9 -20.55 -11.32 0.43
N SER A 10 -21.43 -10.95 1.36
CA SER A 10 -21.35 -9.66 2.03
C SER A 10 -20.19 -9.66 3.01
N VAL A 11 -19.47 -8.54 3.11
CA VAL A 11 -18.33 -8.37 4.00
C VAL A 11 -18.59 -7.17 4.91
N GLY A 12 -18.53 -7.40 6.22
CA GLY A 12 -18.57 -6.38 7.27
C GLY A 12 -17.21 -6.21 7.92
N TYR A 13 -16.92 -4.99 8.39
CA TYR A 13 -15.73 -4.69 9.18
C TYR A 13 -16.14 -3.87 10.41
N SER A 14 -15.59 -4.22 11.58
CA SER A 14 -15.83 -3.53 12.85
C SER A 14 -14.56 -3.53 13.69
N LEU A 15 -14.29 -2.46 14.43
CA LEU A 15 -13.23 -2.42 15.44
C LEU A 15 -13.68 -3.11 16.73
N GLU A 16 -14.97 -2.98 17.04
CA GLU A 16 -15.59 -3.65 18.19
C GLU A 16 -15.88 -5.12 17.86
N PRO A 17 -15.66 -6.05 18.80
CA PRO A 17 -15.97 -7.46 18.61
C PRO A 17 -17.47 -7.65 18.38
N PRO A 18 -17.86 -8.39 17.33
CA PRO A 18 -19.24 -8.80 17.10
C PRO A 18 -19.84 -9.50 18.33
N HIS A 19 -21.15 -9.32 18.53
CA HIS A 19 -21.84 -9.86 19.70
C HIS A 19 -21.77 -11.39 19.77
N GLU A 20 -21.70 -12.07 18.62
CA GLU A 20 -21.58 -13.53 18.57
C GLU A 20 -20.26 -14.02 19.17
N LEU A 21 -19.20 -13.19 19.13
CA LEU A 21 -17.89 -13.52 19.67
C LEU A 21 -17.76 -13.23 21.17
N LYS A 22 -18.77 -12.65 21.83
CA LYS A 22 -18.73 -12.40 23.29
C LYS A 22 -18.76 -13.69 24.11
N ALA A 23 -19.39 -14.75 23.59
CA ALA A 23 -19.47 -16.05 24.25
C ALA A 23 -18.16 -16.84 24.14
N LEU A 24 -17.36 -16.57 23.10
CA LEU A 24 -16.01 -17.08 22.95
C LEU A 24 -15.11 -16.17 23.77
N HIS A 25 -14.33 -16.71 24.71
CA HIS A 25 -13.34 -15.94 25.47
C HIS A 25 -12.17 -15.53 24.56
N VAL A 26 -12.45 -14.73 23.52
CA VAL A 26 -11.45 -14.23 22.60
C VAL A 26 -10.58 -13.27 23.38
N THR A 27 -9.27 -13.56 23.42
CA THR A 27 -8.29 -12.76 24.13
C THR A 27 -8.42 -11.31 23.69
N LYS A 28 -8.84 -10.44 24.60
CA LYS A 28 -8.92 -9.01 24.32
C LYS A 28 -7.51 -8.55 23.96
N PRO A 29 -7.31 -7.92 22.79
CA PRO A 29 -5.99 -7.43 22.44
C PRO A 29 -5.57 -6.36 23.44
N SER A 30 -4.28 -6.37 23.77
CA SER A 30 -3.65 -5.41 24.69
C SER A 30 -3.90 -3.94 24.29
N ASN A 31 -4.18 -3.71 23.00
CA ASN A 31 -4.46 -2.38 22.48
C ASN A 31 -5.61 -2.43 21.46
N PRO A 32 -6.78 -1.83 21.77
CA PRO A 32 -8.01 -1.98 20.98
C PRO A 32 -7.91 -1.37 19.58
N ASN A 33 -7.02 -0.39 19.37
CA ASN A 33 -6.89 0.33 18.10
C ASN A 33 -6.16 -0.46 16.99
N PHE A 34 -5.53 -1.60 17.32
CA PHE A 34 -4.75 -2.39 16.35
C PHE A 34 -5.47 -3.67 15.89
N VAL A 35 -6.68 -3.92 16.38
CA VAL A 35 -7.45 -5.10 16.01
C VAL A 35 -8.76 -4.67 15.38
N GLY A 36 -9.08 -5.34 14.28
CA GLY A 36 -10.38 -5.22 13.63
C GLY A 36 -10.90 -6.59 13.27
N PHE A 37 -12.21 -6.72 13.33
CA PHE A 37 -12.97 -7.92 13.02
C PHE A 37 -13.53 -7.80 11.62
N VAL A 38 -13.31 -8.84 10.81
CA VAL A 38 -13.90 -8.97 9.47
C VAL A 38 -14.90 -10.11 9.51
N SER A 39 -16.14 -9.83 9.11
CA SER A 39 -17.21 -10.80 9.06
C SER A 39 -17.60 -11.07 7.61
N LEU A 40 -17.53 -12.33 7.18
CA LEU A 40 -17.97 -12.77 5.86
C LEU A 40 -19.31 -13.50 5.98
N ALA A 41 -20.37 -12.96 5.39
CA ALA A 41 -21.68 -13.59 5.36
C ALA A 41 -21.77 -14.54 4.16
N ILE A 42 -21.52 -15.83 4.41
CA ILE A 42 -21.61 -16.89 3.41
C ILE A 42 -23.05 -17.45 3.42
N THR A 43 -23.72 -17.35 2.28
CA THR A 43 -25.09 -17.89 2.10
C THR A 43 -25.05 -19.19 1.31
N LYS A 44 -26.15 -19.96 1.32
CA LYS A 44 -26.28 -21.23 0.57
C LYS A 44 -25.89 -21.07 -0.91
N ARG A 45 -26.25 -19.94 -1.53
CA ARG A 45 -25.92 -19.61 -2.91
C ARG A 45 -24.42 -19.55 -3.21
N ASN A 46 -23.60 -19.20 -2.21
CA ASN A 46 -22.15 -19.10 -2.37
C ASN A 46 -21.47 -20.47 -2.41
N VAL A 47 -22.07 -21.48 -1.76
CA VAL A 47 -21.48 -22.81 -1.55
C VAL A 47 -22.21 -23.93 -2.30
N GLU A 48 -23.27 -23.62 -3.06
CA GLU A 48 -24.06 -24.61 -3.80
C GLU A 48 -23.28 -25.26 -4.95
N GLY A 49 -23.51 -26.56 -5.15
CA GLY A 49 -22.83 -27.40 -6.14
C GLY A 49 -21.34 -27.60 -5.81
N ASP A 50 -20.50 -27.63 -6.84
CA ASP A 50 -19.06 -27.87 -6.69
C ASP A 50 -18.25 -26.63 -6.24
N LYS A 51 -18.94 -25.56 -5.79
CA LYS A 51 -18.29 -24.30 -5.36
C LYS A 51 -17.72 -24.37 -3.95
N LEU A 52 -18.18 -25.31 -3.12
CA LEU A 52 -17.81 -25.40 -1.71
C LEU A 52 -16.30 -25.48 -1.51
N ALA A 53 -15.61 -26.38 -2.21
CA ALA A 53 -14.15 -26.54 -2.10
C ALA A 53 -13.39 -25.26 -2.44
N LYS A 54 -13.85 -24.53 -3.48
CA LYS A 54 -13.27 -23.25 -3.88
C LYS A 54 -13.49 -22.17 -2.82
N VAL A 55 -14.69 -22.09 -2.26
CA VAL A 55 -15.00 -21.10 -1.21
C VAL A 55 -14.16 -21.34 0.04
N ILE A 56 -13.99 -22.61 0.46
CA ILE A 56 -13.14 -22.97 1.60
C ILE A 56 -11.72 -22.46 1.38
N SER A 57 -11.11 -22.77 0.23
CA SER A 57 -9.76 -22.31 -0.09
C SER A 57 -9.63 -20.77 -0.10
N LEU A 58 -10.62 -20.06 -0.61
CA LEU A 58 -10.63 -18.59 -0.61
C LEU A 58 -10.75 -18.01 0.79
N VAL A 59 -11.61 -18.57 1.64
CA VAL A 59 -11.81 -18.11 3.02
C VAL A 59 -10.58 -18.40 3.87
N GLU A 60 -10.00 -19.60 3.73
CA GLU A 60 -8.77 -19.99 4.42
C GLU A 60 -7.59 -19.08 4.03
N GLY A 61 -7.45 -18.77 2.74
CA GLY A 61 -6.40 -17.88 2.23
C GLY A 61 -6.62 -16.38 2.47
N TYR A 62 -7.82 -15.97 2.92
CA TYR A 62 -8.22 -14.57 2.95
C TYR A 62 -7.27 -13.66 3.74
N ARG A 63 -6.84 -14.11 4.93
CA ARG A 63 -5.93 -13.34 5.78
C ARG A 63 -4.59 -13.09 5.09
N SER A 64 -4.01 -14.14 4.50
CA SER A 64 -2.74 -14.05 3.77
C SER A 64 -2.87 -13.15 2.54
N TYR A 65 -3.98 -13.28 1.80
CA TYR A 65 -4.29 -12.43 0.66
C TYR A 65 -4.36 -10.94 1.03
N LEU A 66 -5.04 -10.61 2.14
CA LEU A 66 -5.19 -9.23 2.60
C LEU A 66 -3.85 -8.63 3.05
N MET A 67 -3.08 -9.38 3.84
CA MET A 67 -1.74 -8.94 4.29
C MET A 67 -0.76 -8.76 3.13
N TYR A 68 -0.80 -9.66 2.15
CA TYR A 68 -0.02 -9.53 0.92
C TYR A 68 -0.33 -8.22 0.18
N HIS A 69 -1.61 -7.86 0.03
CA HIS A 69 -2.00 -6.62 -0.65
C HIS A 69 -1.63 -5.36 0.13
N VAL A 70 -1.69 -5.38 1.47
CA VAL A 70 -1.22 -4.27 2.31
C VAL A 70 0.28 -4.05 2.12
N GLN A 71 1.07 -5.12 2.18
CA GLN A 71 2.51 -5.06 1.95
C GLN A 71 2.85 -4.65 0.51
N GLY A 72 2.12 -5.17 -0.48
CA GLY A 72 2.25 -4.79 -1.89
C GLY A 72 1.98 -3.31 -2.12
N THR A 73 0.90 -2.77 -1.55
CA THR A 73 0.54 -1.35 -1.64
C THR A 73 1.62 -0.46 -1.01
N LYS A 74 2.16 -0.87 0.16
CA LYS A 74 3.28 -0.17 0.80
C LYS A 74 4.51 -0.13 -0.12
N SER A 75 4.87 -1.26 -0.72
CA SER A 75 6.01 -1.34 -1.65
C SER A 75 5.79 -0.46 -2.89
N GLN A 76 4.60 -0.53 -3.50
CA GLN A 76 4.23 0.30 -4.64
C GLN A 76 4.30 1.80 -4.31
N LEU A 77 3.80 2.19 -3.14
CA LEU A 77 3.89 3.58 -2.66
C LEU A 77 5.35 4.01 -2.49
N HIS A 78 6.20 3.16 -1.91
CA HIS A 78 7.63 3.45 -1.77
C HIS A 78 8.31 3.66 -3.13
N THR A 79 7.98 2.87 -4.14
CA THR A 79 8.49 3.06 -5.51
C THR A 79 8.05 4.40 -6.09
N ARG A 80 6.78 4.78 -5.95
CA ARG A 80 6.26 6.07 -6.41
C ARG A 80 6.93 7.26 -5.72
N ILE A 81 7.13 7.17 -4.41
CA ILE A 81 7.83 8.19 -3.62
C ILE A 81 9.27 8.34 -4.12
N ARG A 82 9.99 7.23 -4.31
CA ARG A 82 11.36 7.27 -4.85
C ARG A 82 11.44 7.93 -6.21
N ASN A 83 10.57 7.54 -7.15
CA ASN A 83 10.54 8.13 -8.49
C ASN A 83 10.24 9.64 -8.45
N ARG A 84 9.37 10.08 -7.54
CA ARG A 84 9.08 11.50 -7.37
C ARG A 84 10.27 12.24 -6.79
N SER A 85 10.92 11.69 -5.77
CA SER A 85 12.12 12.27 -5.15
C SER A 85 13.29 12.36 -6.12
N THR A 86 13.51 11.36 -6.99
CA THR A 86 14.54 11.42 -8.02
C THR A 86 14.27 12.52 -9.04
N ASN A 87 13.01 12.72 -9.44
CA ASN A 87 12.64 13.81 -10.35
C ASN A 87 12.88 15.18 -9.71
N TRP A 88 12.56 15.35 -8.42
CA TRP A 88 12.85 16.58 -7.69
C TRP A 88 14.35 16.85 -7.59
N LEU A 89 15.17 15.83 -7.32
CA LEU A 89 16.62 15.98 -7.31
C LEU A 89 17.17 16.42 -8.66
N GLN A 90 16.63 15.92 -9.78
CA GLN A 90 17.04 16.38 -11.12
C GLN A 90 16.69 17.85 -11.36
N VAL A 91 15.49 18.28 -10.97
CA VAL A 91 15.09 19.69 -11.09
C VAL A 91 16.00 20.57 -10.25
N LEU A 92 16.29 20.17 -9.00
CA LEU A 92 17.19 20.90 -8.11
C LEU A 92 18.60 21.02 -8.71
N ASN A 93 19.14 19.91 -9.23
CA ASN A 93 20.48 19.90 -9.83
C ASN A 93 20.58 20.79 -11.07
N ARG A 94 19.50 20.92 -11.86
CA ARG A 94 19.43 21.84 -13.00
C ARG A 94 19.27 23.30 -12.59
N ALA A 95 18.63 23.55 -11.44
CA ALA A 95 18.43 24.88 -10.90
C ALA A 95 19.67 25.41 -10.16
N MET A 96 20.62 24.55 -9.79
CA MET A 96 21.90 25.01 -9.26
C MET A 96 22.64 25.78 -10.37
N PRO A 97 23.00 27.05 -10.16
CA PRO A 97 23.84 27.77 -11.11
C PRO A 97 25.16 27.00 -11.28
N GLU A 98 25.65 26.90 -12.52
CA GLU A 98 27.02 26.41 -12.76
C GLU A 98 27.95 27.14 -11.79
N LYS A 99 28.82 26.40 -11.09
CA LYS A 99 29.85 27.03 -10.26
C LYS A 99 30.65 27.96 -11.18
N LEU A 100 30.37 29.27 -11.10
CA LEU A 100 31.01 30.36 -11.85
C LEU A 100 32.49 30.55 -11.45
N SER A 101 33.21 29.49 -11.11
CA SER A 101 34.55 29.58 -10.54
C SER A 101 35.46 28.42 -10.93
N VAL A 102 35.34 27.91 -12.16
CA VAL A 102 36.55 27.41 -12.82
C VAL A 102 36.97 28.53 -13.75
N GLU A 103 37.80 29.42 -13.21
CA GLU A 103 38.57 30.40 -13.97
C GLU A 103 39.26 29.62 -15.10
N LYS A 104 38.70 29.67 -16.32
CA LYS A 104 39.28 28.99 -17.49
C LYS A 104 40.56 29.73 -17.84
N LYS A 105 41.66 29.37 -17.16
CA LYS A 105 43.01 29.80 -17.53
C LYS A 105 43.35 29.13 -18.85
N THR A 106 43.71 29.91 -19.86
CA THR A 106 44.42 29.39 -21.04
C THR A 106 45.73 28.75 -20.57
N ILE A 107 46.28 27.82 -21.35
CA ILE A 107 47.52 27.08 -21.05
C ILE A 107 48.70 28.01 -20.67
N THR A 108 48.64 29.29 -21.02
CA THR A 108 49.63 30.34 -20.72
C THR A 108 49.29 31.24 -19.51
N GLY A 109 48.25 30.91 -18.75
CA GLY A 109 47.94 31.55 -17.45
C GLY A 109 47.40 32.98 -17.51
N ARG A 110 46.96 33.49 -18.66
CA ARG A 110 46.45 34.87 -18.80
C ARG A 110 44.92 34.90 -18.92
N THR A 111 44.27 35.67 -18.06
CA THR A 111 42.83 35.91 -18.05
C THR A 111 42.42 36.94 -19.11
N PHE A 112 41.41 36.61 -19.92
CA PHE A 112 40.88 37.51 -20.95
C PHE A 112 39.95 38.54 -20.30
N LYS A 113 40.34 39.83 -20.30
CA LYS A 113 39.46 40.95 -19.95
C LYS A 113 38.77 41.43 -21.23
N ARG A 114 37.43 41.36 -21.25
CA ARG A 114 36.62 41.93 -22.33
C ARG A 114 36.27 43.36 -21.91
N GLY A 115 36.80 44.35 -22.64
CA GLY A 115 36.36 45.75 -22.56
C GLY A 115 35.03 45.94 -23.26
#